data_AF-A0A8C8RA13-F1
#
_entry.id   AF-A0A8C8RA13-F1
#
_cell.length_a   1.000
_cell.length_b   1.000
_cell.length_c   1.000
_cell.angle_alpha   90.00
_cell.angle_beta   90.00
_cell.angle_gamma   90.00
#
_symmetry.space_group_name_H-M   'P 1'
#
loop_
_entity.id
_entity.type
_entity.pdbx_description
1 polymer ?
#
loop_
_entity_poly.entity_id
_entity_poly.type
_entity_poly.pdbx_seq_one_letter_code
_entity_poly.pdbx_strand_id
1 'polypeptide(L)'
;MHWDYGVAERPPRPAENDGALPVCYSSKESILSGAGVGQAPPGGRGSVMRRATVLALLAVVLIYLVSGAFVFRLLEQPHESRQQEALQVAREQFLQRHRCVPSQELDDLIVHVRDAMGAGVDPAANSTNATTNWDMGSAFFFAGTIITTIGFGNTSPKTEGGRLFCIFYALVGIPLFGMLLAGVGDHLGFSLRQAIGKVEDIFLVSAFCISAPMGGFSSQRWW
;
A
#
# COMPACT_ATOMS: atom_id res chain seq x y z
N MET A 1 37.84 -40.12 -8.45
CA MET A 1 37.81 -39.32 -7.21
C MET A 1 36.48 -39.62 -6.54
N HIS A 2 36.48 -40.63 -5.69
CA HIS A 2 35.32 -41.20 -5.02
C HIS A 2 35.64 -41.09 -3.54
N TRP A 3 34.87 -40.30 -2.79
CA TRP A 3 35.08 -40.07 -1.37
C TRP A 3 34.07 -40.93 -0.60
N ASP A 4 34.59 -42.00 -0.01
CA ASP A 4 33.96 -42.77 1.06
C ASP A 4 33.71 -41.88 2.29
N TYR A 5 32.48 -41.88 2.80
CA TYR A 5 32.17 -41.44 4.15
C TYR A 5 31.58 -42.61 4.92
N GLY A 6 32.31 -43.02 5.96
CA GLY A 6 32.04 -44.18 6.79
C GLY A 6 30.73 -44.10 7.57
N VAL A 7 30.10 -45.27 7.65
CA VAL A 7 28.97 -45.60 8.52
C VAL A 7 29.47 -45.69 9.96
N ALA A 8 28.99 -44.80 10.84
CA ALA A 8 29.17 -44.91 12.29
C ALA A 8 27.93 -45.57 12.90
N GLU A 9 28.12 -46.77 13.46
CA GLU A 9 27.10 -47.56 14.13
C GLU A 9 26.62 -46.88 15.43
N ARG A 10 25.30 -46.87 15.67
CA ARG A 10 24.71 -46.42 16.95
C ARG A 10 24.50 -47.62 17.90
N PRO A 11 24.80 -47.48 19.21
CA PRO A 11 24.51 -48.51 20.20
C PRO A 11 23.00 -48.63 20.51
N PRO A 12 22.54 -49.79 21.02
CA PRO A 12 21.12 -50.08 21.22
C PRO A 12 20.50 -49.28 22.37
N ARG A 13 19.25 -48.86 22.20
CA ARG A 13 18.43 -48.20 23.24
C ARG A 13 17.85 -49.24 24.21
N PRO A 14 17.87 -49.01 25.53
CA PRO A 14 17.10 -49.80 26.49
C PRO A 14 15.62 -49.42 26.50
N ALA A 15 14.80 -50.37 26.94
CA ALA A 15 13.33 -50.36 26.95
C ALA A 15 12.70 -49.51 28.07
N GLU A 16 11.56 -48.92 27.72
CA GLU A 16 10.29 -48.73 28.47
C GLU A 16 10.30 -48.63 30.01
N ASN A 17 9.81 -47.49 30.55
CA ASN A 17 8.59 -47.46 31.39
C ASN A 17 8.19 -46.04 31.84
N ASP A 18 6.93 -45.72 31.57
CA ASP A 18 5.91 -45.00 32.36
C ASP A 18 6.30 -43.89 33.35
N GLY A 19 5.79 -42.69 33.08
CA GLY A 19 5.77 -41.58 34.03
C GLY A 19 5.01 -40.37 33.47
N ALA A 20 3.71 -40.33 33.71
CA ALA A 20 2.78 -39.28 33.30
C ALA A 20 3.12 -37.89 33.86
N LEU A 21 2.91 -36.85 33.03
CA LEU A 21 2.53 -35.49 33.46
C LEU A 21 1.74 -34.83 32.29
N PRO A 22 0.45 -34.45 32.47
CA PRO A 22 -0.34 -33.88 31.39
C PRO A 22 -0.20 -32.35 31.32
N VAL A 23 -0.05 -31.85 30.10
CA VAL A 23 -0.14 -30.43 29.75
C VAL A 23 -1.61 -30.00 29.78
N CYS A 24 -1.93 -29.01 30.62
CA CYS A 24 -3.24 -28.35 30.63
C CYS A 24 -3.45 -27.54 29.35
N TYR A 25 -4.36 -28.00 28.48
CA TYR A 25 -5.04 -27.12 27.51
C TYR A 25 -6.50 -26.99 27.94
N SER A 26 -6.86 -25.77 28.32
CA SER A 26 -8.19 -25.36 28.77
C SER A 26 -9.21 -25.52 27.64
N SER A 27 -10.10 -26.50 27.76
CA SER A 27 -11.30 -26.64 26.93
C SER A 27 -12.52 -26.43 27.83
N LYS A 28 -13.18 -25.29 27.68
CA LYS A 28 -14.52 -25.07 28.23
C LYS A 28 -15.53 -25.14 27.09
N GLU A 29 -16.65 -25.73 27.47
CA GLU A 29 -17.93 -25.90 26.80
C GLU A 29 -18.15 -27.24 26.08
N SER A 30 -19.23 -27.98 26.25
CA SER A 30 -20.32 -28.04 27.25
C SER A 30 -21.09 -29.32 26.90
N ILE A 31 -21.31 -30.18 27.90
CA ILE A 31 -22.48 -31.06 28.08
C ILE A 31 -23.14 -31.66 26.81
N LEU A 32 -22.87 -32.94 26.55
CA LEU A 32 -23.75 -33.81 25.75
C LEU A 32 -23.82 -35.20 26.40
N SER A 33 -24.94 -35.47 27.08
CA SER A 33 -25.46 -36.81 27.30
C SER A 33 -26.97 -36.75 27.07
N GLY A 34 -27.46 -37.48 26.07
CA GLY A 34 -28.87 -37.51 25.71
C GLY A 34 -29.10 -37.79 24.24
N ALA A 35 -29.19 -39.07 23.90
CA ALA A 35 -29.54 -39.59 22.58
C ALA A 35 -30.99 -39.25 22.17
N GLY A 36 -31.20 -38.94 20.90
CA GLY A 36 -32.52 -38.80 20.28
C GLY A 36 -32.41 -38.73 18.75
N VAL A 37 -32.89 -39.77 18.09
CA VAL A 37 -32.90 -40.00 16.63
C VAL A 37 -33.94 -39.09 15.94
N GLY A 38 -33.61 -38.52 14.76
CA GLY A 38 -34.56 -37.78 13.92
C GLY A 38 -34.00 -37.15 12.63
N GLN A 39 -33.91 -37.96 11.57
CA GLN A 39 -34.24 -37.72 10.14
C GLN A 39 -33.88 -36.40 9.37
N ALA A 40 -33.06 -36.60 8.31
CA ALA A 40 -33.01 -36.02 6.94
C ALA A 40 -32.64 -34.52 6.65
N PRO A 41 -31.92 -34.22 5.53
CA PRO A 41 -31.42 -32.89 5.14
C PRO A 41 -32.45 -32.13 4.26
N PRO A 42 -32.43 -30.79 4.20
CA PRO A 42 -31.65 -30.11 3.14
C PRO A 42 -31.15 -28.70 3.52
N GLY A 43 -30.27 -28.14 2.69
CA GLY A 43 -30.09 -26.69 2.61
C GLY A 43 -28.65 -26.25 2.68
N GLY A 44 -28.05 -26.00 1.52
CA GLY A 44 -26.74 -25.38 1.40
C GLY A 44 -26.70 -24.08 2.20
N ARG A 45 -26.02 -24.12 3.34
CA ARG A 45 -25.70 -22.94 4.15
C ARG A 45 -24.56 -22.21 3.46
N GLY A 46 -24.87 -21.58 2.31
CA GLY A 46 -23.97 -20.64 1.66
C GLY A 46 -23.59 -19.56 2.68
N SER A 47 -22.30 -19.30 2.79
CA SER A 47 -21.65 -18.34 3.69
C SER A 47 -22.47 -17.06 3.97
N VAL A 48 -23.31 -17.07 5.01
CA VAL A 48 -24.10 -15.88 5.41
C VAL A 48 -23.22 -14.88 6.20
N MET A 49 -22.09 -15.32 6.77
CA MET A 49 -21.00 -14.44 7.17
C MET A 49 -20.05 -14.22 5.98
N ARG A 50 -20.29 -13.12 5.27
CA ARG A 50 -19.42 -12.43 4.29
C ARG A 50 -20.17 -11.23 3.68
N ARG A 51 -21.49 -11.31 3.54
CA ARG A 51 -22.31 -10.23 2.96
C ARG A 51 -22.57 -9.08 3.94
N ALA A 52 -22.96 -9.37 5.19
CA ALA A 52 -23.22 -8.34 6.19
C ALA A 52 -21.97 -7.51 6.52
N THR A 53 -20.80 -8.14 6.64
CA THR A 53 -19.53 -7.45 6.88
C THR A 53 -19.12 -6.58 5.68
N VAL A 54 -19.27 -7.06 4.45
CA VAL A 54 -18.99 -6.27 3.25
C VAL A 54 -19.92 -5.07 3.15
N LEU A 55 -21.21 -5.24 3.47
CA LEU A 55 -22.18 -4.13 3.51
C LEU A 55 -21.83 -3.11 4.60
N ALA A 56 -21.40 -3.56 5.78
CA ALA A 56 -20.95 -2.67 6.85
C ALA A 56 -19.68 -1.89 6.44
N LEU A 57 -18.68 -2.56 5.85
CA LEU A 57 -17.47 -1.90 5.35
C LEU A 57 -17.78 -0.90 4.24
N LEU A 58 -18.67 -1.25 3.31
CA LEU A 58 -19.12 -0.34 2.26
C LEU A 58 -19.78 0.90 2.85
N ALA A 59 -20.65 0.74 3.86
CA ALA A 59 -21.27 1.87 4.54
C ALA A 59 -20.24 2.78 5.22
N VAL A 60 -19.22 2.22 5.89
CA VAL A 60 -18.13 2.99 6.49
C VAL A 60 -17.33 3.75 5.44
N VAL A 61 -16.96 3.11 4.32
CA VAL A 61 -16.24 3.77 3.22
C VAL A 61 -17.07 4.91 2.63
N LEU A 62 -18.38 4.72 2.44
CA LEU A 62 -19.26 5.78 1.94
C LEU A 62 -19.33 6.96 2.91
N ILE A 63 -19.47 6.71 4.22
CA ILE A 63 -19.46 7.77 5.24
C ILE A 63 -18.12 8.51 5.22
N TYR A 64 -17.00 7.78 5.11
CA TYR A 64 -15.67 8.37 5.02
C TYR A 64 -15.53 9.27 3.80
N LEU A 65 -15.98 8.82 2.61
CA LEU A 65 -15.96 9.62 1.39
C LEU A 65 -16.83 10.87 1.48
N VAL A 66 -18.05 10.76 2.05
CA VAL A 66 -18.94 11.91 2.25
C VAL A 66 -18.31 12.92 3.22
N SER A 67 -17.69 12.45 4.30
CA SER A 67 -16.99 13.32 5.25
C SER A 67 -15.81 14.05 4.60
N GLY A 68 -15.00 13.33 3.81
CA GLY A 68 -13.88 13.92 3.07
C GLY A 68 -14.36 14.94 2.04
N ALA A 69 -15.41 14.63 1.26
CA ALA A 69 -15.99 15.55 0.29
C ALA A 69 -16.49 16.85 0.95
N PHE A 70 -17.13 16.75 2.12
CA PHE A 70 -17.57 17.92 2.87
C PHE A 70 -16.39 18.77 3.34
N VAL A 71 -15.35 18.14 3.92
CA VAL A 71 -14.15 18.84 4.39
C VAL A 71 -13.42 19.52 3.22
N PHE A 72 -13.18 18.81 2.11
CA PHE A 72 -12.55 19.40 0.93
C PHE A 72 -13.37 20.55 0.36
N ARG A 73 -14.70 20.42 0.28
CA ARG A 73 -15.55 21.53 -0.15
C ARG A 73 -15.38 22.75 0.74
N LEU A 74 -15.35 22.58 2.07
CA LEU A 74 -15.19 23.70 2.99
C LEU A 74 -13.81 24.37 2.87
N LEU A 75 -12.76 23.59 2.62
CA LEU A 75 -11.39 24.10 2.53
C LEU A 75 -11.09 24.72 1.16
N GLU A 76 -11.50 24.07 0.08
CA GLU A 76 -11.07 24.42 -1.29
C GLU A 76 -12.03 25.38 -1.99
N GLN A 77 -13.35 25.29 -1.75
CA GLN A 77 -14.33 26.11 -2.48
C GLN A 77 -14.14 27.63 -2.28
N PRO A 78 -13.78 28.15 -1.08
CA PRO A 78 -13.50 29.57 -0.90
C PRO A 78 -12.26 30.02 -1.68
N HIS A 79 -11.23 29.18 -1.77
CA HIS A 79 -10.03 29.48 -2.55
C HIS A 79 -10.33 29.47 -4.05
N GLU A 80 -11.03 28.45 -4.55
CA GLU A 80 -11.46 28.36 -5.94
C GLU A 80 -12.27 29.59 -6.36
N SER A 81 -13.24 30.00 -5.53
CA SER A 81 -14.08 31.17 -5.81
C SER A 81 -13.27 32.46 -5.94
N ARG A 82 -12.29 32.66 -5.05
CA ARG A 82 -11.40 33.83 -5.11
C ARG A 82 -10.53 33.84 -6.37
N GLN A 83 -10.05 32.68 -6.82
CA GLN A 83 -9.26 32.58 -8.04
C GLN A 83 -10.11 32.85 -9.30
N GLN A 84 -11.35 32.35 -9.31
CA GLN A 84 -12.30 32.64 -10.40
C GLN A 84 -12.62 34.13 -10.47
N GLU A 85 -12.89 34.76 -9.33
CA GLU A 85 -13.11 36.22 -9.25
C GLU A 85 -11.88 37.00 -9.67
N ALA A 86 -10.68 36.63 -9.19
CA ALA A 86 -9.42 37.28 -9.57
C ALA A 86 -9.15 37.19 -11.08
N LEU A 87 -9.43 36.05 -11.71
CA LEU A 87 -9.31 35.88 -13.15
C LEU A 87 -10.30 36.76 -13.92
N GLN A 88 -11.55 36.85 -13.47
CA GLN A 88 -12.57 37.70 -14.08
C GLN A 88 -12.18 39.19 -13.99
N VAL A 89 -11.75 39.63 -12.80
CA VAL A 89 -11.27 41.00 -12.58
C VAL A 89 -10.06 41.30 -13.46
N ALA A 90 -9.09 40.40 -13.56
CA ALA A 90 -7.92 40.57 -14.42
C ALA A 90 -8.31 40.70 -15.91
N ARG A 91 -9.26 39.88 -16.38
CA ARG A 91 -9.80 39.94 -17.75
C ARG A 91 -10.49 41.28 -18.03
N GLU A 92 -11.34 41.74 -17.12
CA GLU A 92 -12.04 43.03 -17.28
C GLU A 92 -11.06 44.20 -17.28
N GLN A 93 -10.09 44.20 -16.37
CA GLN A 93 -9.04 45.22 -16.32
C GLN A 93 -8.22 45.27 -17.62
N PHE A 94 -7.91 44.11 -18.20
CA PHE A 94 -7.20 44.04 -19.48
C PHE A 94 -8.02 44.67 -20.61
N LEU A 95 -9.31 44.30 -20.75
CA LEU A 95 -10.19 44.84 -21.79
C LEU A 95 -10.45 46.34 -21.63
N GLN A 96 -10.55 46.84 -20.39
CA GLN A 96 -10.68 48.26 -20.12
C GLN A 96 -9.43 49.04 -20.53
N ARG A 97 -8.24 48.48 -20.28
CA ARG A 97 -6.97 49.11 -20.61
C ARG A 97 -6.63 49.03 -22.10
N HIS A 98 -7.06 47.97 -22.77
CA HIS A 98 -6.79 47.69 -24.18
C HIS A 98 -8.09 47.61 -24.99
N ARG A 99 -8.73 48.77 -25.22
CA ARG A 99 -9.99 48.84 -26.00
C ARG A 99 -9.91 48.40 -27.45
N CYS A 100 -8.69 48.26 -27.99
CA CYS A 100 -8.46 47.75 -29.33
C CYS A 100 -8.59 46.22 -29.45
N VAL A 101 -8.68 45.49 -28.33
CA VAL A 101 -8.84 44.04 -28.31
C VAL A 101 -10.31 43.70 -28.05
N PRO A 102 -11.01 43.08 -29.00
CA PRO A 102 -12.37 42.58 -28.79
C PRO A 102 -12.40 41.49 -27.72
N SER A 103 -13.48 41.41 -26.94
CA SER A 103 -13.63 40.39 -25.90
C SER A 103 -13.56 38.96 -26.44
N GLN A 104 -14.06 38.74 -27.65
CA GLN A 104 -14.07 37.42 -28.29
C GLN A 104 -12.66 36.96 -28.69
N GLU A 105 -11.82 37.86 -29.22
CA GLU A 105 -10.42 37.52 -29.55
C GLU A 105 -9.60 37.18 -28.30
N LEU A 106 -9.87 37.88 -27.18
CA LEU A 106 -9.24 37.55 -25.91
C LEU A 106 -9.67 36.18 -25.39
N ASP A 107 -10.95 35.84 -25.48
CA ASP A 107 -11.46 34.53 -25.07
C ASP A 107 -10.89 33.40 -25.94
N ASP A 108 -10.84 33.61 -27.26
CA ASP A 108 -10.23 32.67 -28.19
C ASP A 108 -8.75 32.47 -27.86
N LEU A 109 -8.00 33.53 -27.55
CA LEU A 109 -6.61 33.42 -27.11
C LEU A 109 -6.49 32.62 -25.80
N ILE A 110 -7.34 32.89 -24.81
CA ILE A 110 -7.34 32.15 -23.53
C ILE A 110 -7.58 30.66 -23.75
N VAL A 111 -8.49 30.29 -24.66
CA VAL A 111 -8.74 28.90 -25.03
C VAL A 111 -7.50 28.27 -25.66
N HIS A 112 -6.86 28.96 -26.62
CA HIS A 112 -5.62 28.46 -27.24
C HIS A 112 -4.49 28.27 -26.23
N VAL A 113 -4.30 29.21 -25.30
CA VAL A 113 -3.30 29.11 -24.23
C VAL A 113 -3.63 27.95 -23.29
N ARG A 114 -4.91 27.78 -22.92
CA ARG A 114 -5.36 26.64 -22.10
C ARG A 114 -5.06 25.30 -22.78
N ASP A 115 -5.33 25.18 -24.08
CA ASP A 115 -5.09 23.95 -24.83
C ASP A 115 -3.60 23.65 -24.96
N ALA A 116 -2.78 24.68 -25.20
CA ALA A 116 -1.32 24.57 -25.22
C ALA A 116 -0.76 24.13 -23.86
N MET A 117 -1.22 24.72 -22.76
CA MET A 117 -0.88 24.28 -21.40
C MET A 117 -1.36 22.84 -21.13
N GLY A 118 -2.55 22.48 -21.63
CA GLY A 118 -3.07 21.12 -21.56
C GLY A 118 -2.19 20.10 -22.28
N ALA A 119 -1.44 20.51 -23.29
CA ALA A 119 -0.41 19.72 -23.97
C ALA A 119 0.98 19.75 -23.29
N GLY A 120 1.12 20.53 -22.20
CA GLY A 120 2.35 20.68 -21.43
C GLY A 120 3.24 21.86 -21.88
N VAL A 121 2.73 22.76 -22.72
CA VAL A 121 3.49 23.95 -23.15
C VAL A 121 3.35 25.05 -22.10
N ASP A 122 4.48 25.58 -21.63
CA ASP A 122 4.50 26.75 -20.76
C ASP A 122 4.40 28.04 -21.61
N PRO A 123 3.30 28.82 -21.52
CA PRO A 123 3.12 30.04 -22.31
C PRO A 123 4.04 31.19 -21.86
N ALA A 124 4.65 31.10 -20.67
CA ALA A 124 5.58 32.09 -20.15
C ALA A 124 7.05 31.75 -20.44
N ALA A 125 7.33 30.55 -20.97
CA ALA A 125 8.69 30.13 -21.26
C ALA A 125 9.30 30.97 -22.39
N ASN A 126 10.47 31.57 -22.12
CA ASN A 126 11.23 32.26 -23.15
C ASN A 126 11.78 31.23 -24.16
N SER A 127 11.63 31.53 -25.46
CA SER A 127 11.94 30.63 -26.60
C SER A 127 13.34 30.02 -26.61
N THR A 128 14.29 30.57 -25.84
CA THR A 128 15.66 30.06 -25.71
C THR A 128 15.82 28.88 -24.76
N ASN A 129 14.84 28.60 -23.89
CA ASN A 129 14.91 27.55 -22.86
C ASN A 129 13.69 26.61 -22.90
N ALA A 130 13.18 26.27 -24.09
CA ALA A 130 12.08 25.32 -24.21
C ALA A 130 12.54 23.92 -23.77
N THR A 131 12.34 23.57 -22.50
CA THR A 131 12.57 22.23 -21.96
C THR A 131 11.45 21.31 -22.43
N THR A 132 11.80 20.17 -23.02
CA THR A 132 10.83 19.16 -23.42
C THR A 132 10.36 18.37 -22.20
N ASN A 133 9.05 18.17 -22.06
CA ASN A 133 8.48 17.26 -21.06
C ASN A 133 8.67 15.78 -21.42
N TRP A 134 9.20 15.51 -22.61
CA TRP A 134 9.42 14.17 -23.16
C TRP A 134 10.89 13.94 -23.49
N ASP A 135 11.80 14.34 -22.60
CA ASP A 135 13.16 13.82 -22.59
C ASP A 135 13.17 12.36 -22.06
N MET A 136 14.29 11.67 -22.21
CA MET A 136 14.41 10.26 -21.80
C MET A 136 14.12 10.05 -20.31
N GLY A 137 14.56 10.98 -19.44
CA GLY A 137 14.34 10.88 -18.00
C GLY A 137 12.87 11.09 -17.63
N SER A 138 12.24 12.13 -18.18
CA SER A 138 10.82 12.40 -17.95
C SER A 138 9.91 11.31 -18.53
N ALA A 139 10.27 10.76 -19.70
CA ALA A 139 9.54 9.64 -20.30
C ALA A 139 9.67 8.35 -19.48
N PHE A 140 10.86 8.06 -18.93
CA PHE A 140 11.07 6.93 -18.01
C PHE A 140 10.26 7.10 -16.72
N PHE A 141 10.28 8.30 -16.13
CA PHE A 141 9.48 8.61 -14.96
C PHE A 141 7.99 8.41 -15.24
N PHE A 142 7.48 8.92 -16.36
CA PHE A 142 6.10 8.71 -16.79
C PHE A 142 5.77 7.21 -16.94
N ALA A 143 6.63 6.43 -17.58
CA ALA A 143 6.46 4.98 -17.70
C ALA A 143 6.40 4.29 -16.32
N GLY A 144 7.21 4.75 -15.37
CA GLY A 144 7.16 4.32 -13.96
C GLY A 144 5.81 4.64 -13.30
N THR A 145 5.26 5.84 -13.49
CA THR A 145 3.96 6.23 -12.93
C THR A 145 2.79 5.40 -13.47
N ILE A 146 2.89 4.91 -14.71
CA ILE A 146 1.90 4.00 -15.30
C ILE A 146 1.93 2.64 -14.60
N ILE A 147 3.10 1.99 -14.54
CA ILE A 147 3.20 0.62 -13.99
C ILE A 147 2.98 0.57 -12.47
N THR A 148 3.29 1.66 -11.77
CA THR A 148 3.04 1.81 -10.33
C THR A 148 1.61 2.24 -10.00
N THR A 149 0.80 2.59 -11.00
CA THR A 149 -0.57 3.13 -10.86
C THR A 149 -0.65 4.43 -10.05
N ILE A 150 0.47 5.16 -9.90
CA ILE A 150 0.48 6.46 -9.20
C ILE A 150 -0.21 7.53 -10.07
N GLY A 151 0.17 7.62 -11.35
CA GLY A 151 -0.48 8.49 -12.33
C GLY A 151 -0.64 9.96 -11.92
N PHE A 152 0.47 10.69 -11.69
CA PHE A 152 0.42 12.11 -11.27
C PHE A 152 -0.36 13.04 -12.21
N GLY A 153 -0.47 12.72 -13.50
CA GLY A 153 -1.27 13.47 -14.47
C GLY A 153 -0.67 14.78 -14.98
N ASN A 154 0.53 15.18 -14.52
CA ASN A 154 1.25 16.36 -15.01
C ASN A 154 1.61 16.27 -16.51
N THR A 155 1.97 15.08 -16.96
CA THR A 155 2.31 14.77 -18.36
C THR A 155 1.49 13.55 -18.79
N SER A 156 0.80 13.64 -19.92
CA SER A 156 -0.05 12.56 -20.46
C SER A 156 0.01 12.49 -21.98
N PRO A 157 -0.07 11.30 -22.59
CA PRO A 157 -0.01 11.14 -24.04
C PRO A 157 -1.25 11.76 -24.68
N LYS A 158 -1.02 12.74 -25.56
CA LYS A 158 -2.09 13.43 -26.31
C LYS A 158 -2.32 12.82 -27.68
N THR A 159 -1.37 12.03 -28.18
CA THR A 159 -1.47 11.35 -29.47
C THR A 159 -2.30 10.07 -29.34
N GLU A 160 -3.07 9.75 -30.37
CA GLU A 160 -3.85 8.50 -30.43
C GLU A 160 -2.94 7.26 -30.27
N GLY A 161 -1.77 7.25 -30.93
CA GLY A 161 -0.79 6.19 -30.78
C GLY A 161 -0.22 6.06 -29.36
N GLY A 162 0.07 7.18 -28.70
CA GLY A 162 0.56 7.18 -27.32
C GLY A 162 -0.48 6.69 -26.32
N ARG A 163 -1.75 7.02 -26.52
CA ARG A 163 -2.88 6.51 -25.73
C ARG A 163 -3.03 5.01 -25.89
N LEU A 164 -3.01 4.52 -27.13
CA LEU A 164 -3.11 3.09 -27.42
C LEU A 164 -1.93 2.30 -26.83
N PHE A 165 -0.71 2.82 -26.99
CA PHE A 165 0.48 2.24 -26.38
C PHE A 165 0.37 2.21 -24.84
N CYS A 166 -0.07 3.30 -24.22
CA CYS A 166 -0.25 3.39 -22.76
C CYS A 166 -1.19 2.29 -22.23
N ILE A 167 -2.29 2.01 -22.94
CA ILE A 167 -3.24 0.94 -22.56
C ILE A 167 -2.53 -0.41 -22.54
N PHE A 168 -1.88 -0.80 -23.63
CA PHE A 168 -1.18 -2.09 -23.70
C PHE A 168 0.00 -2.18 -22.72
N TYR A 169 0.74 -1.08 -22.56
CA TYR A 169 1.85 -0.97 -21.62
C TYR A 169 1.37 -1.13 -20.18
N ALA A 170 0.24 -0.53 -19.79
CA ALA A 170 -0.35 -0.70 -18.47
C ALA A 170 -0.83 -2.14 -18.21
N LEU A 171 -1.49 -2.77 -19.20
CA LEU A 171 -2.00 -4.14 -19.08
C LEU A 171 -0.91 -5.17 -18.75
N VAL A 172 0.29 -5.00 -19.32
CA VAL A 172 1.43 -5.89 -19.07
C VAL A 172 2.27 -5.40 -17.88
N GLY A 173 2.49 -4.10 -17.78
CA GLY A 173 3.35 -3.48 -16.78
C GLY A 173 2.84 -3.58 -15.35
N ILE A 174 1.52 -3.41 -15.13
CA ILE A 174 0.93 -3.47 -13.78
C ILE A 174 1.09 -4.87 -13.16
N PRO A 175 0.79 -5.99 -13.84
CA PRO A 175 1.07 -7.33 -13.31
C PRO A 175 2.55 -7.60 -13.04
N LEU A 176 3.44 -7.18 -13.95
CA LEU A 176 4.89 -7.33 -13.78
C LEU A 176 5.39 -6.57 -12.55
N PHE A 177 4.95 -5.32 -12.38
CA PHE A 177 5.30 -4.51 -11.22
C PHE A 177 4.68 -5.08 -9.92
N GLY A 178 3.48 -5.65 -9.98
CA GLY A 178 2.87 -6.37 -8.87
C GLY A 178 3.70 -7.57 -8.40
N MET A 179 4.26 -8.36 -9.33
CA MET A 179 5.18 -9.47 -9.00
C MET A 179 6.49 -8.97 -8.37
N LEU A 180 7.04 -7.87 -8.88
CA LEU A 180 8.20 -7.22 -8.27
C LEU A 180 7.90 -6.77 -6.83
N LEU A 181 6.76 -6.11 -6.60
CA LEU A 181 6.34 -5.67 -5.27
C LEU A 181 6.11 -6.84 -4.32
N ALA A 182 5.59 -7.97 -4.79
CA ALA A 182 5.45 -9.18 -3.97
C ALA A 182 6.82 -9.70 -3.51
N GLY A 183 7.79 -9.83 -4.43
CA GLY A 183 9.15 -10.27 -4.07
C GLY A 183 9.88 -9.30 -3.14
N VAL A 184 9.74 -8.00 -3.37
CA VAL A 184 10.27 -6.97 -2.45
C VAL A 184 9.58 -7.05 -1.09
N GLY A 185 8.27 -7.25 -1.07
CA GLY A 185 7.48 -7.43 0.15
C GLY A 185 7.91 -8.64 0.98
N ASP A 186 8.24 -9.76 0.34
CA ASP A 186 8.74 -10.96 1.01
C ASP A 186 10.11 -10.74 1.63
N HIS A 187 11.02 -10.10 0.90
CA HIS A 187 12.34 -9.74 1.42
C HIS A 187 12.25 -8.77 2.60
N LEU A 188 11.46 -7.71 2.48
CA LEU A 188 11.23 -6.76 3.57
C LEU A 188 10.57 -7.45 4.77
N GLY A 189 9.59 -8.32 4.53
CA GLY A 189 8.92 -9.10 5.58
C GLY A 189 9.88 -10.03 6.32
N PHE A 190 10.81 -10.67 5.62
CA PHE A 190 11.88 -11.47 6.23
C PHE A 190 12.82 -10.61 7.07
N SER A 191 13.30 -9.48 6.53
CA SER A 191 14.19 -8.56 7.27
C SER A 191 13.52 -8.00 8.53
N LEU A 192 12.24 -7.63 8.45
CA LEU A 192 11.47 -7.15 9.60
C LEU A 192 11.27 -8.26 10.65
N ARG A 193 10.93 -9.48 10.24
CA ARG A 193 10.83 -10.62 11.17
C ARG A 193 12.14 -10.90 11.88
N GLN A 194 13.27 -10.84 11.17
CA GLN A 194 14.59 -11.03 11.78
C GLN A 194 14.94 -9.89 12.76
N ALA A 195 14.54 -8.65 12.45
CA ALA A 195 14.73 -7.52 13.35
C ALA A 195 13.88 -7.66 14.62
N ILE A 196 12.61 -8.04 14.49
CA ILE A 196 11.71 -8.29 15.62
C ILE A 196 12.25 -9.41 16.50
N GLY A 197 12.68 -10.54 15.91
CA GLY A 197 13.26 -11.65 16.67
C GLY A 197 14.50 -11.24 17.47
N LYS A 198 15.41 -10.46 16.87
CA LYS A 198 16.58 -9.93 17.61
C LYS A 198 16.19 -9.01 18.77
N VAL A 199 15.15 -8.20 18.58
CA VAL A 199 14.62 -7.32 19.64
C VAL A 199 14.01 -8.18 20.75
N GLU A 200 13.19 -9.18 20.42
CA GLU A 200 12.64 -10.14 21.38
C GLU A 200 13.74 -10.88 22.14
N ASP A 201 14.78 -11.36 21.46
CA ASP A 201 15.92 -12.03 22.09
C ASP A 201 16.66 -11.11 23.07
N ILE A 202 16.90 -9.84 22.71
CA ILE A 202 17.52 -8.85 23.59
C ILE A 202 16.63 -8.57 24.82
N PHE A 203 15.32 -8.43 24.63
CA PHE A 203 14.38 -8.20 25.73
C PHE A 203 14.28 -9.42 26.65
N LEU A 204 14.25 -10.65 26.10
CA LEU A 204 14.21 -11.88 26.88
C LEU A 204 15.52 -12.13 27.64
N VAL A 205 16.68 -11.86 27.03
CA VAL A 205 17.99 -11.90 27.72
C VAL A 205 18.07 -10.85 28.82
N SER A 206 17.61 -9.63 28.56
CA SER A 206 17.60 -8.56 29.57
C SER A 206 16.66 -8.88 30.73
N ALA A 207 15.49 -9.46 30.47
CA ALA A 207 14.56 -9.93 31.50
C ALA A 207 15.16 -11.08 32.33
N PHE A 208 15.84 -12.03 31.69
CA PHE A 208 16.51 -13.14 32.37
C PHE A 208 17.69 -12.68 33.24
N CYS A 209 18.49 -11.72 32.77
CA CYS A 209 19.57 -11.10 33.55
C CYS A 209 19.05 -10.31 34.77
N ILE A 210 17.86 -9.73 34.70
CA ILE A 210 17.23 -9.05 35.86
C ILE A 210 16.66 -10.06 36.87
N SER A 211 16.23 -11.26 36.42
CA SER A 211 15.68 -12.30 37.30
C SER A 211 16.71 -13.29 37.87
N ALA A 212 18.00 -13.23 37.48
CA ALA A 212 19.02 -14.08 38.08
C ALA A 212 19.34 -13.61 39.52
N PRO A 213 19.07 -14.41 40.57
CA PRO A 213 19.42 -14.03 41.93
C PRO A 213 20.94 -14.10 42.11
N MET A 214 21.54 -13.01 42.59
CA MET A 214 22.89 -13.01 43.17
C MET A 214 22.90 -13.97 44.38
N GLY A 215 23.27 -15.22 44.16
CA GLY A 215 23.27 -16.23 45.22
C GLY A 215 24.35 -17.29 45.02
N GLY A 216 25.43 -17.17 45.78
CA GLY A 216 26.16 -18.34 46.28
C GLY A 216 27.62 -18.50 45.88
N PHE A 217 28.49 -17.59 46.32
CA PHE A 217 29.91 -17.92 46.52
C PHE A 217 30.02 -18.70 47.85
N SER A 218 29.89 -20.03 47.82
CA SER A 218 30.10 -20.85 49.02
C SER A 218 31.55 -21.33 49.12
N SER A 219 32.13 -20.94 50.26
CA SER A 219 33.50 -21.14 50.73
C SER A 219 34.06 -22.54 50.52
N GLN A 220 35.35 -22.58 50.19
CA GLN A 220 36.17 -23.79 50.22
C GLN A 220 36.22 -24.40 51.64
N ARG A 221 36.19 -25.73 51.64
CA ARG A 221 36.21 -26.67 52.76
C ARG A 221 37.64 -26.81 53.29
N TRP A 222 37.86 -26.42 54.54
CA TRP A 222 39.05 -26.76 55.33
C TRP A 222 38.78 -28.06 56.10
N TRP A 223 39.71 -29.01 55.98
CA TRP A 223 39.87 -30.29 56.70
C TRP A 223 38.77 -31.34 56.56
#